data_AF-A0A7W0LTE4-F1
#
_entry.id   AF-A0A7W0LTE4-F1
#
_cell.length_a   1.000
_cell.length_b   1.000
_cell.length_c   1.000
_cell.angle_alpha   90.00
_cell.angle_beta   90.00
_cell.angle_gamma   90.00
#
_symmetry.space_group_name_H-M   'P 1'
#
loop_
_entity.id
_entity.type
_entity.pdbx_description
1 polymer ?
#
loop_
_entity_poly.entity_id
_entity_poly.type
_entity_poly.pdbx_seq_one_letter_code
_entity_poly.pdbx_strand_id
1 'polypeptide(L)'
;MAKARTIPGLGPDTRFADAAAAAVEVRAAEVFEHSAGVLDTQNIERVHAMRVSTRRLRAALEVFAVCFPRKEHRRVLKEVKALADALGERRDPDVAIAALEGVAAELTRADRSGIESLAAELREEQKQGNASLERALGRARDSHLEERLAALARLIRSPEADAGGALQRGARAPL
;
A
#
# COMPACT_ATOMS: atom_id res chain seq x y z
N MET A 1 -0.36 -15.41 -6.10
CA MET A 1 -0.24 -14.52 -4.92
C MET A 1 1.20 -14.04 -4.75
N ALA A 2 1.41 -12.72 -4.68
CA ALA A 2 2.73 -12.13 -4.40
C ALA A 2 3.21 -12.50 -2.98
N LYS A 3 4.15 -13.45 -2.90
CA LYS A 3 4.77 -13.86 -1.63
C LYS A 3 5.58 -12.70 -1.08
N ALA A 4 5.41 -12.39 0.21
CA ALA A 4 6.24 -11.38 0.85
C ALA A 4 7.70 -11.85 0.84
N ARG A 5 8.64 -10.97 0.49
CA ARG A 5 10.06 -11.22 0.67
C ARG A 5 10.36 -11.39 2.15
N THR A 6 11.36 -12.21 2.43
CA THR A 6 11.96 -12.24 3.76
C THR A 6 12.65 -10.91 4.00
N ILE A 7 12.50 -10.35 5.21
CA ILE A 7 13.30 -9.18 5.62
C ILE A 7 14.62 -9.74 6.16
N PRO A 8 15.76 -9.50 5.50
CA PRO A 8 17.04 -10.07 5.90
C PRO A 8 17.55 -9.44 7.19
N GLY A 9 18.35 -10.18 7.96
CA GLY A 9 19.09 -9.65 9.11
C GLY A 9 18.27 -9.41 10.38
N LEU A 10 17.03 -9.92 10.45
CA LEU A 10 16.23 -9.87 11.68
C LEU A 10 16.53 -11.08 12.58
N GLY A 11 16.87 -10.80 13.83
CA GLY A 11 17.05 -11.77 14.91
C GLY A 11 16.45 -11.27 16.23
N PRO A 12 16.48 -12.08 17.29
CA PRO A 12 15.90 -11.73 18.59
C PRO A 12 16.55 -10.50 19.23
N ASP A 13 17.83 -10.25 18.94
CA ASP A 13 18.61 -9.15 19.50
C ASP A 13 18.63 -7.91 18.59
N THR A 14 17.91 -7.94 17.45
CA THR A 14 17.82 -6.78 16.56
C THR A 14 17.08 -5.64 17.27
N ARG A 15 17.68 -4.44 17.31
CA ARG A 15 17.02 -3.25 17.85
C ARG A 15 15.73 -2.99 17.07
N PHE A 16 14.69 -2.57 17.79
CA PHE A 16 13.37 -2.34 17.20
C PHE A 16 13.40 -1.30 16.06
N ALA A 17 14.22 -0.25 16.18
CA ALA A 17 14.44 0.74 15.13
C ALA A 17 15.13 0.17 13.88
N ASP A 18 16.12 -0.72 14.05
CA ASP A 18 16.81 -1.37 12.93
C ASP A 18 15.86 -2.33 12.19
N ALA A 19 15.01 -3.05 12.92
CA ALA A 19 13.96 -3.88 12.35
C ALA A 19 12.92 -3.03 11.58
N ALA A 20 12.52 -1.89 12.14
CA ALA A 20 11.62 -0.94 11.48
C ALA A 20 12.20 -0.42 10.16
N ALA A 21 13.47 -0.03 10.15
CA ALA A 21 14.15 0.48 8.97
C ALA A 21 14.21 -0.59 7.87
N ALA A 22 14.65 -1.80 8.22
CA ALA A 22 14.71 -2.93 7.30
C ALA A 22 13.33 -3.29 6.74
N ALA A 23 12.29 -3.31 7.58
CA ALA A 23 10.94 -3.56 7.14
C ALA A 23 10.44 -2.51 6.14
N VAL A 24 10.61 -1.21 6.44
CA VAL A 24 10.16 -0.13 5.54
C VAL A 24 10.89 -0.19 4.20
N GLU A 25 12.22 -0.40 4.18
CA GLU A 25 12.98 -0.49 2.93
C GLU A 25 12.54 -1.67 2.05
N VAL A 26 12.47 -2.88 2.62
CA VAL A 26 12.09 -4.08 1.85
C VAL A 26 10.66 -3.95 1.34
N ARG A 27 9.73 -3.48 2.16
CA ARG A 27 8.32 -3.31 1.77
C ARG A 27 8.14 -2.18 0.75
N ALA A 28 8.92 -1.10 0.84
CA ALA A 28 8.90 -0.02 -0.14
C ALA A 28 9.40 -0.51 -1.51
N ALA A 29 10.56 -1.18 -1.55
CA ALA A 29 11.09 -1.76 -2.78
C ALA A 29 10.08 -2.70 -3.46
N GLU A 30 9.37 -3.54 -2.69
CA GLU A 30 8.29 -4.37 -3.21
C GLU A 30 7.14 -3.60 -3.87
N VAL A 31 6.79 -2.43 -3.35
CA VAL A 31 5.74 -1.60 -3.95
C VAL A 31 6.19 -1.07 -5.31
N PHE A 32 7.38 -0.47 -5.36
CA PHE A 32 7.84 0.20 -6.57
C PHE A 32 8.28 -0.78 -7.67
N GLU A 33 8.81 -1.96 -7.32
CA GLU A 33 9.06 -3.02 -8.30
C GLU A 33 7.76 -3.56 -8.94
N HIS A 34 6.64 -3.57 -8.21
CA HIS A 34 5.34 -3.96 -8.74
C HIS A 34 4.58 -2.84 -9.47
N SER A 35 5.15 -1.63 -9.54
CA SER A 35 4.54 -0.51 -10.27
C SER A 35 4.61 -0.67 -11.79
N ALA A 36 5.58 -1.44 -12.29
CA ALA A 36 5.78 -1.66 -13.71
C ALA A 36 4.57 -2.37 -14.34
N GLY A 37 3.94 -1.70 -15.31
CA GLY A 37 2.77 -2.24 -16.02
C GLY A 37 1.51 -2.39 -15.17
N VAL A 38 1.43 -1.75 -14.00
CA VAL A 38 0.28 -1.89 -13.08
C VAL A 38 -1.03 -1.31 -13.65
N LEU A 39 -0.93 -0.41 -14.63
CA LEU A 39 -2.08 0.18 -15.33
C LEU A 39 -2.66 -0.69 -16.44
N ASP A 40 -2.01 -1.83 -16.74
CA ASP A 40 -2.49 -2.81 -17.71
C ASP A 40 -3.74 -3.53 -17.18
N THR A 41 -4.90 -3.17 -17.72
CA THR A 41 -6.16 -3.71 -17.24
C THR A 41 -6.42 -5.16 -17.62
N GLN A 42 -5.62 -5.71 -18.54
CA GLN A 42 -5.71 -7.12 -18.96
C GLN A 42 -4.93 -8.04 -18.01
N ASN A 43 -4.05 -7.49 -17.16
CA ASN A 43 -3.25 -8.26 -16.21
C ASN A 43 -3.55 -7.87 -14.76
N ILE A 44 -4.65 -8.40 -14.26
CA ILE A 44 -5.17 -8.19 -12.90
C ILE A 44 -4.15 -8.56 -11.80
N GLU A 45 -3.26 -9.53 -12.07
CA GLU A 45 -2.25 -9.94 -11.09
C GLU A 45 -1.23 -8.84 -10.76
N ARG A 46 -0.96 -7.92 -11.71
CA ARG A 46 -0.04 -6.80 -11.47
C ARG A 46 -0.59 -5.84 -10.42
N VAL A 47 -1.82 -5.36 -10.61
CA VAL A 47 -2.48 -4.48 -9.62
C VAL A 47 -2.71 -5.19 -8.30
N HIS A 48 -3.02 -6.49 -8.32
CA HIS A 48 -3.14 -7.28 -7.10
C HIS A 48 -1.82 -7.35 -6.32
N ALA A 49 -0.69 -7.63 -7.00
CA ALA A 49 0.63 -7.69 -6.37
C ALA A 49 1.01 -6.36 -5.73
N MET A 50 0.85 -5.24 -6.46
CA MET A 50 1.14 -3.90 -5.93
C MET A 50 0.20 -3.51 -4.77
N ARG A 51 -1.10 -3.86 -4.84
CA ARG A 51 -2.05 -3.64 -3.73
C ARG A 51 -1.63 -4.38 -2.47
N VAL A 52 -1.22 -5.64 -2.60
CA VAL A 52 -0.78 -6.46 -1.47
C VAL A 52 0.51 -5.91 -0.86
N SER A 53 1.52 -5.54 -1.66
CA SER A 53 2.76 -4.94 -1.14
C SER A 53 2.50 -3.58 -0.48
N THR A 54 1.64 -2.74 -1.06
CA THR A 54 1.31 -1.42 -0.50
C THR A 54 0.59 -1.54 0.85
N ARG A 55 -0.32 -2.50 1.00
CA ARG A 55 -0.95 -2.81 2.30
C ARG A 55 0.07 -3.23 3.35
N ARG A 56 1.06 -4.06 2.98
CA ARG A 56 2.14 -4.47 3.88
C ARG A 56 3.04 -3.30 4.27
N LEU A 57 3.40 -2.43 3.33
CA LEU A 57 4.16 -1.21 3.61
C LEU A 57 3.41 -0.28 4.57
N ARG A 58 2.11 -0.04 4.32
CA ARG A 58 1.27 0.76 5.22
C ARG A 58 1.26 0.17 6.63
N ALA A 59 1.04 -1.15 6.75
CA ALA A 59 1.03 -1.82 8.04
C ALA A 59 2.38 -1.68 8.76
N ALA A 60 3.50 -1.84 8.05
CA ALA A 60 4.84 -1.63 8.62
C ALA A 60 5.01 -0.19 9.15
N LEU A 61 4.62 0.82 8.36
CA LEU A 61 4.67 2.22 8.78
C LEU A 61 3.79 2.49 10.00
N GLU A 62 2.61 1.86 10.11
CA GLU A 62 1.71 2.02 11.26
C GLU A 62 2.25 1.31 12.51
N VAL A 63 2.76 0.08 12.39
CA VAL A 63 3.32 -0.70 13.51
C VAL A 63 4.57 -0.02 14.08
N PHE A 64 5.47 0.45 13.22
CA PHE A 64 6.73 1.05 13.64
C PHE A 64 6.66 2.57 13.82
N ALA A 65 5.45 3.15 13.88
CA ALA A 65 5.25 4.60 13.94
C ALA A 65 6.06 5.28 15.07
N VAL A 66 6.25 4.59 16.20
CA VAL A 66 7.00 5.08 17.37
C VAL A 66 8.49 5.29 17.12
N CYS A 67 9.08 4.62 16.12
CA CYS A 67 10.49 4.75 15.79
C CYS A 67 10.80 6.02 15.01
N PHE A 68 9.80 6.59 14.31
CA PHE A 68 10.04 7.61 13.30
C PHE A 68 9.76 9.04 13.80
N PRO A 69 10.50 10.03 13.28
CA PRO A 69 10.14 11.43 13.42
C PRO A 69 8.70 11.69 12.94
N ARG A 70 7.86 12.19 13.85
CA ARG A 70 6.39 12.28 13.67
C ARG A 70 5.98 13.04 12.41
N LYS A 71 6.71 14.09 12.02
CA LYS A 71 6.37 14.95 10.88
C LYS A 71 6.66 14.24 9.56
N GLU A 72 7.83 13.62 9.44
CA GLU A 72 8.33 12.90 8.28
C GLU A 72 7.49 11.64 8.04
N HIS A 73 7.24 10.87 9.11
CA HIS A 73 6.36 9.70 9.09
C HIS A 73 4.95 10.04 8.60
N ARG A 74 4.31 11.08 9.16
CA ARG A 74 2.95 11.47 8.78
C ARG A 74 2.85 11.83 7.29
N ARG A 75 3.88 12.46 6.73
CA ARG A 75 3.92 12.84 5.31
C ARG A 75 3.95 11.61 4.41
N VAL A 76 4.89 10.69 4.62
CA VAL A 76 5.00 9.48 3.78
C VAL A 76 3.81 8.55 3.98
N LEU A 77 3.30 8.39 5.21
CA LEU A 77 2.14 7.55 5.49
C LEU A 77 0.89 8.06 4.78
N LYS A 78 0.69 9.39 4.70
CA LYS A 78 -0.43 9.98 3.97
C LYS A 78 -0.41 9.59 2.49
N GLU A 79 0.76 9.63 1.85
CA GLU A 79 0.91 9.31 0.43
C GLU A 79 0.80 7.81 0.17
N VAL A 80 1.36 6.96 1.04
CA VAL A 80 1.18 5.51 0.97
C VAL A 80 -0.30 5.12 1.15
N LYS A 81 -1.05 5.82 2.02
CA LYS A 81 -2.51 5.62 2.13
C LYS A 81 -3.24 5.99 0.84
N ALA A 82 -2.94 7.17 0.28
CA ALA A 82 -3.55 7.59 -0.98
C ALA A 82 -3.25 6.61 -2.14
N LEU A 83 -2.05 6.03 -2.19
CA LEU A 83 -1.70 5.00 -3.16
C LEU A 83 -2.47 3.69 -2.89
N ALA A 84 -2.59 3.27 -1.63
CA ALA A 84 -3.36 2.09 -1.24
C ALA A 84 -4.85 2.21 -1.59
N ASP A 85 -5.41 3.40 -1.39
CA ASP A 85 -6.82 3.70 -1.68
C ASP A 85 -7.06 3.65 -3.20
N ALA A 86 -6.20 4.28 -4.01
CA ALA A 86 -6.30 4.23 -5.47
C ALA A 86 -6.12 2.80 -6.04
N LEU A 87 -5.23 1.99 -5.44
CA LEU A 87 -5.10 0.56 -5.77
C LEU A 87 -6.36 -0.24 -5.41
N GLY A 88 -7.10 0.18 -4.39
CA GLY A 88 -8.41 -0.37 -4.03
C GLY A 88 -9.48 -0.02 -5.05
N GLU A 89 -9.65 1.27 -5.34
CA GLU A 89 -10.57 1.77 -6.37
C GLU A 89 -10.36 1.05 -7.71
N ARG A 90 -9.11 0.77 -8.07
CA ARG A 90 -8.81 0.00 -9.29
C ARG A 90 -9.17 -1.48 -9.18
N ARG A 91 -8.85 -2.16 -8.07
CA ARG A 91 -8.94 -3.64 -7.96
C ARG A 91 -10.31 -4.15 -7.52
N ASP A 92 -11.08 -3.35 -6.78
CA ASP A 92 -12.35 -3.81 -6.22
C ASP A 92 -13.39 -4.13 -7.33
N PRO A 93 -13.52 -3.33 -8.41
CA PRO A 93 -14.35 -3.70 -9.56
C PRO A 93 -13.91 -5.00 -10.25
N ASP A 94 -12.61 -5.27 -10.37
CA ASP A 94 -12.12 -6.53 -10.96
C ASP A 94 -12.60 -7.76 -10.18
N VAL A 95 -12.64 -7.67 -8.85
CA VAL A 95 -13.09 -8.78 -7.99
C VAL A 95 -14.60 -8.96 -8.14
N ALA A 96 -15.36 -7.86 -8.20
CA ALA A 96 -16.80 -7.90 -8.42
C ALA A 96 -17.16 -8.49 -9.80
N ILE A 97 -16.47 -8.06 -10.87
CA ILE A 97 -16.66 -8.61 -12.23
C ILE A 97 -16.41 -10.11 -12.24
N ALA A 98 -15.28 -10.57 -11.68
CA ALA A 98 -14.95 -11.99 -11.64
C ALA A 98 -15.99 -12.81 -10.85
N ALA A 99 -16.53 -12.27 -9.75
CA ALA A 99 -17.59 -12.91 -8.98
C ALA A 99 -18.90 -12.98 -9.78
N LEU A 100 -19.29 -11.91 -10.46
CA LEU A 100 -20.48 -11.86 -11.32
C LEU A 100 -20.39 -12.83 -12.49
N GLU A 101 -19.23 -12.93 -13.13
CA GLU A 101 -18.99 -13.88 -14.23
C GLU A 101 -19.09 -15.33 -13.74
N GLY A 102 -18.63 -15.62 -12.53
CA GLY A 102 -18.81 -16.92 -11.88
C GLY A 102 -20.30 -17.26 -11.66
N VAL A 103 -21.07 -16.31 -11.13
CA VAL A 103 -22.53 -16.49 -10.92
C VAL A 103 -23.27 -16.66 -12.24
N ALA A 104 -22.93 -15.87 -13.27
CA ALA A 104 -23.56 -15.95 -14.59
C ALA A 104 -23.39 -17.31 -15.28
N ALA A 105 -22.33 -18.06 -14.93
CA ALA A 105 -22.08 -19.40 -15.44
C ALA A 105 -23.12 -20.43 -14.97
N GLU A 106 -23.77 -20.18 -13.83
CA GLU A 106 -24.73 -21.08 -13.20
C GLU A 106 -26.20 -20.70 -13.49
N LEU A 107 -26.43 -19.54 -14.11
CA LEU A 107 -27.78 -18.97 -14.29
C LEU A 107 -28.38 -19.19 -15.69
N THR A 108 -29.70 -19.05 -15.76
CA THR A 108 -30.46 -19.14 -17.01
C THR A 108 -30.21 -17.94 -17.92
N ARG A 109 -30.55 -18.07 -19.21
CA ARG A 109 -30.38 -17.00 -20.20
C ARG A 109 -31.18 -15.73 -19.87
N ALA A 110 -32.27 -15.84 -19.10
CA ALA A 110 -33.12 -14.70 -18.73
C ALA A 110 -32.42 -13.74 -17.74
N ASP A 111 -31.62 -14.27 -16.82
CA ASP A 111 -30.94 -13.47 -15.77
C ASP A 111 -29.61 -12.87 -16.26
N ARG A 112 -29.10 -13.37 -17.39
CA ARG A 112 -27.79 -13.01 -17.91
C ARG A 112 -27.68 -11.54 -18.35
N SER A 113 -28.75 -10.96 -18.91
CA SER A 113 -28.73 -9.57 -19.37
C SER A 113 -28.58 -8.56 -18.23
N GLY A 114 -29.15 -8.85 -17.06
CA GLY A 114 -28.98 -8.04 -15.85
C GLY A 114 -27.53 -8.07 -15.36
N ILE A 115 -26.90 -9.25 -15.36
CA ILE A 115 -25.49 -9.41 -14.95
C ILE A 115 -24.56 -8.72 -15.94
N GLU A 116 -24.80 -8.85 -17.24
CA GLU A 116 -24.01 -8.18 -18.27
C GLU A 116 -24.07 -6.65 -18.13
N SER A 117 -25.25 -6.11 -17.79
CA SER A 117 -25.44 -4.68 -17.55
C SER A 117 -24.64 -4.20 -16.32
N LEU A 118 -24.74 -4.91 -15.20
CA LEU A 118 -23.98 -4.59 -13.99
C LEU A 118 -22.46 -4.74 -14.20
N ALA A 119 -22.03 -5.76 -14.94
CA ALA A 119 -20.63 -5.94 -15.30
C ALA A 119 -20.11 -4.79 -16.19
N ALA A 120 -20.95 -4.22 -17.05
CA ALA A 120 -20.58 -3.05 -17.85
C ALA A 120 -20.36 -1.79 -16.99
N GLU A 121 -21.21 -1.56 -15.98
CA GLU A 121 -21.03 -0.47 -15.01
C GLU A 121 -19.73 -0.63 -14.22
N LEU A 122 -19.46 -1.82 -13.70
CA LEU A 122 -18.21 -2.12 -12.99
C LEU A 122 -16.97 -1.96 -13.89
N ARG A 123 -17.07 -2.25 -15.18
CA ARG A 123 -15.97 -2.01 -16.13
C ARG A 123 -15.71 -0.52 -16.33
N GLU A 124 -16.71 0.33 -16.17
CA GLU A 124 -16.51 1.78 -16.21
C GLU A 124 -15.87 2.29 -14.91
N GLU A 125 -16.31 1.79 -13.75
CA GLU A 125 -15.64 2.03 -12.46
C GLU A 125 -14.17 1.57 -12.49
N GLN A 126 -13.89 0.41 -13.08
CA GLN A 126 -12.55 -0.11 -13.28
C GLN A 126 -11.65 0.88 -14.03
N LYS A 127 -12.15 1.48 -15.12
CA LYS A 127 -11.42 2.48 -15.91
C LYS A 127 -11.18 3.75 -15.11
N GLN A 128 -12.19 4.22 -14.37
CA GLN A 128 -12.07 5.40 -13.50
C GLN A 128 -11.04 5.17 -12.39
N GLY A 129 -11.08 4.00 -11.75
CA GLY A 129 -10.08 3.55 -10.78
C GLY A 129 -8.67 3.49 -11.39
N ASN A 130 -8.55 3.10 -12.67
CA ASN A 130 -7.25 3.10 -13.37
C ASN A 130 -6.69 4.50 -13.57
N ALA A 131 -7.54 5.46 -13.93
CA ALA A 131 -7.16 6.87 -14.03
C ALA A 131 -6.80 7.47 -12.65
N SER A 132 -7.51 7.08 -11.58
CA SER A 132 -7.14 7.45 -10.20
C SER A 132 -5.79 6.88 -9.79
N LEU A 133 -5.52 5.61 -10.11
CA LEU A 133 -4.24 4.96 -9.86
C LEU A 133 -3.10 5.64 -10.63
N GLU A 134 -3.29 5.95 -11.91
CA GLU A 134 -2.31 6.68 -12.71
C GLU A 134 -1.94 8.03 -12.08
N ARG A 135 -2.93 8.81 -11.65
CA ARG A 135 -2.70 10.08 -10.92
C ARG A 135 -1.97 9.87 -9.60
N ALA A 136 -2.29 8.81 -8.85
CA ALA A 136 -1.61 8.50 -7.59
C ALA A 136 -0.15 8.11 -7.81
N LEU A 137 0.15 7.32 -8.84
CA LEU A 137 1.51 6.97 -9.25
C LEU A 137 2.30 8.20 -9.72
N GLY A 138 1.66 9.09 -10.48
CA GLY A 138 2.25 10.38 -10.86
C GLY A 138 2.66 11.18 -9.63
N ARG A 139 1.75 11.39 -8.67
CA ARG A 139 2.06 12.08 -7.41
C ARG A 139 3.17 11.41 -6.61
N ALA A 140 3.19 10.07 -6.53
CA ALA A 140 4.24 9.33 -5.82
C ALA A 140 5.62 9.54 -6.46
N ARG A 141 5.67 9.64 -7.80
CA ARG A 141 6.87 9.93 -8.57
C ARG A 141 7.34 11.37 -8.36
N ASP A 142 6.43 12.34 -8.57
CA ASP A 142 6.74 13.78 -8.48
C ASP A 142 7.21 14.19 -7.08
N SER A 143 6.71 13.49 -6.07
CA SER A 143 7.08 13.72 -4.67
C SER A 143 8.27 12.90 -4.18
N HIS A 144 8.90 12.10 -5.07
CA HIS A 144 10.03 11.23 -4.72
C HIS A 144 9.73 10.32 -3.51
N LEU A 145 8.54 9.69 -3.53
CA LEU A 145 8.03 8.93 -2.38
C LEU A 145 8.97 7.78 -2.01
N GLU A 146 9.53 7.08 -2.99
CA GLU A 146 10.47 5.98 -2.77
C GLU A 146 11.74 6.46 -2.06
N GLU A 147 12.35 7.54 -2.55
CA GLU A 147 13.56 8.10 -1.93
C GLU A 147 13.28 8.63 -0.52
N ARG A 148 12.09 9.19 -0.29
CA ARG A 148 11.66 9.68 1.03
C ARG A 148 11.39 8.56 2.02
N LEU A 149 10.85 7.42 1.57
CA LEU A 149 10.70 6.23 2.41
C LEU A 149 12.08 5.67 2.79
N ALA A 150 13.01 5.62 1.84
CA ALA A 150 14.39 5.23 2.11
C ALA A 150 15.08 6.22 3.07
N ALA A 151 14.89 7.53 2.90
CA ALA A 151 15.41 8.54 3.82
C ALA A 151 14.82 8.39 5.23
N LEU A 152 13.51 8.13 5.34
CA LEU A 152 12.85 7.87 6.62
C LEU A 152 13.47 6.68 7.36
N ALA A 153 13.75 5.59 6.64
CA ALA A 153 14.40 4.40 7.21
C ALA A 153 15.84 4.71 7.67
N ARG A 154 16.61 5.49 6.92
CA ARG A 154 17.98 5.89 7.31
C ARG A 154 18.03 6.72 8.59
N LEU A 155 17.04 7.58 8.83
CA LEU A 155 17.00 8.44 10.02
C LEU A 155 17.03 7.65 11.35
N ILE A 156 16.53 6.41 11.34
CA ILE A 156 16.36 5.62 12.56
C ILE A 156 17.40 4.50 12.71
N ARG A 157 18.29 4.31 11.72
CA ARG A 157 19.42 3.36 11.81
C ARG A 157 20.55 3.86 12.69
N SER A 158 20.60 5.16 13.00
CA SER A 158 21.67 5.74 13.81
C SER A 158 21.50 5.40 15.30
N PRO A 159 22.56 5.00 16.03
CA PRO A 159 22.48 4.67 17.46
C PRO A 159 22.13 5.87 18.35
N GLU A 160 22.30 7.10 17.87
CA GLU A 160 22.03 8.33 18.63
C GLU A 160 20.53 8.71 18.71
N ALA A 161 19.66 8.09 17.88
CA ALA A 161 18.25 8.44 17.82
C ALA A 161 17.42 7.98 19.04
N ASP A 162 17.95 7.05 19.85
CA ASP A 162 17.25 6.49 21.02
C ASP A 162 17.13 7.47 22.21
N ALA A 163 17.88 8.58 22.23
CA ALA A 163 17.88 9.51 23.37
C ALA A 163 16.84 10.65 23.28
N GLY A 164 16.25 10.93 22.10
CA GLY A 164 15.51 12.18 21.87
C GLY A 164 13.97 12.12 21.98
N GLY A 165 13.37 10.93 21.95
CA GLY A 165 11.91 10.78 21.79
C GLY A 165 11.09 10.61 23.07
N ALA A 166 11.71 10.25 24.19
CA ALA A 166 11.00 9.75 25.37
C ALA A 166 10.48 10.82 26.36
N LEU A 167 10.83 12.11 26.18
CA LEU A 167 10.54 13.17 27.17
C LEU A 167 9.48 14.21 26.78
N GLN A 168 8.73 14.03 25.69
CA GLN A 168 7.53 14.86 25.42
C GLN A 168 6.23 14.04 25.55
N ARG A 169 6.05 13.38 26.70
CA ARG A 169 4.71 13.07 27.21
C ARG A 169 4.30 14.18 28.16
N GLY A 170 3.70 15.23 27.59
CA GLY A 170 2.90 16.18 28.36
C GLY A 170 1.73 15.42 28.97
N ALA A 171 1.86 15.09 30.25
CA ALA A 171 0.76 14.67 31.09
C ALA A 171 -0.23 15.84 31.20
N ARG A 172 -1.27 15.82 30.34
CA ARG A 172 -2.55 16.46 30.66
C ARG A 172 -3.16 15.65 31.81
N ALA A 173 -3.22 16.26 32.99
CA ALA A 173 -4.09 15.81 34.07
C ALA A 173 -5.55 16.06 33.69
N PRO A 174 -6.47 15.16 34.05
CA PRO A 174 -7.83 15.54 34.40
C PRO A 174 -8.05 15.23 35.89
N LEU A 175 -8.28 16.29 36.68
CA LEU A 175 -9.52 16.59 37.41
C LEU A 175 -9.32 17.91 38.15
#